data_AF-A0A7X7APW3-F1
#
_entry.id   AF-A0A7X7APW3-F1
#
_cell.length_a   1.000
_cell.length_b   1.000
_cell.length_c   1.000
_cell.angle_alpha   90.00
_cell.angle_beta   90.00
_cell.angle_gamma   90.00
#
_symmetry.space_group_name_H-M   'P 1'
#
loop_
_entity.id
_entity.type
_entity.pdbx_description
1 polymer ?
#
loop_
_entity_poly.entity_id
_entity_poly.type
_entity_poly.pdbx_seq_one_letter_code
_entity_poly.pdbx_strand_id
1 'polypeptide(L)' 'VYTLKVRGKKRRQGRFEGKTPDRKKAIVKLQPGDKIEIFEGM' A
#
# COMPACT_ATOMS: atom_id res chain seq x y z
N VAL A 1 -14.53 -1.73 6.26
CA VAL A 1 -13.13 -1.35 5.93
C VAL A 1 -12.24 -2.54 6.25
N TYR A 2 -11.36 -2.94 5.32
CA TYR A 2 -10.41 -4.03 5.54
C TYR A 2 -8.98 -3.49 5.54
N THR A 3 -8.15 -3.92 6.50
CA THR A 3 -6.76 -3.45 6.59
C THR A 3 -5.79 -4.62 6.66
N LEU A 4 -4.61 -4.42 6.08
CA LEU A 4 -3.54 -5.41 6.00
C LEU A 4 -2.20 -4.74 6.34
N LYS A 5 -1.38 -5.41 7.15
CA LYS A 5 0.02 -5.00 7.39
C LYS A 5 0.90 -5.62 6.32
N VAL A 6 1.47 -4.80 5.44
CA VAL A 6 2.39 -5.23 4.39
C VAL A 6 3.81 -5.07 4.92
N ARG A 7 4.48 -6.20 5.12
CA ARG A 7 5.88 -6.22 5.53
C ARG A 7 6.76 -5.73 4.37
N GLY A 8 7.63 -4.76 4.67
CA GLY A 8 8.66 -4.29 3.78
C GLY A 8 9.68 -5.38 3.49
N LYS A 9 10.25 -5.33 2.29
CA LYS A 9 11.18 -6.34 1.79
C LYS A 9 12.58 -6.05 2.30
N LYS A 10 13.32 -7.09 2.67
CA LYS A 10 14.77 -6.97 2.84
C LYS A 10 15.41 -6.69 1.48
N ARG A 11 16.28 -5.69 1.43
CA ARG A 11 16.96 -5.21 0.21
C ARG A 11 18.39 -4.87 0.55
N ARG A 12 19.32 -5.10 -0.38
CA ARG A 12 20.73 -4.85 -0.18
C ARG A 12 21.19 -3.68 -1.04
N GLN A 13 22.00 -2.80 -0.47
CA GLN A 13 22.77 -1.79 -1.22
C GLN A 13 24.25 -2.06 -1.03
N GLY A 14 24.91 -2.57 -2.08
CA GLY A 14 26.31 -2.97 -2.02
C GLY A 14 26.59 -3.98 -0.91
N ARG A 15 27.40 -3.56 0.09
CA ARG A 15 27.79 -4.39 1.24
C ARG A 15 26.73 -4.46 2.35
N PHE A 16 25.78 -3.53 2.40
CA PHE A 16 24.83 -3.41 3.52
C PHE A 16 23.44 -3.96 3.18
N GLU A 17 22.89 -4.79 4.07
CA GLU A 17 21.51 -5.24 4.01
C GLU A 17 20.61 -4.32 4.85
N GLY A 18 19.54 -3.82 4.23
CA GLY A 18 18.50 -3.03 4.88
C GLY A 18 17.12 -3.62 4.62
N LYS A 19 16.08 -2.96 5.14
CA LYS A 19 14.68 -3.32 4.93
C LYS A 19 13.90 -2.09 4.51
N THR A 20 13.05 -2.22 3.50
CA THR A 20 12.12 -1.13 3.17
C THR A 20 11.10 -0.96 4.30
N PRO A 21 10.53 0.23 4.50
CA PRO A 21 9.52 0.45 5.53
C PRO A 21 8.31 -0.48 5.37
N ASP A 22 7.78 -0.95 6.50
CA ASP A 22 6.49 -1.62 6.53
C ASP A 22 5.38 -0.61 6.21
N ARG A 23 4.33 -1.05 5.52
CA ARG A 23 3.19 -0.19 5.15
C ARG A 23 1.88 -0.80 5.64
N LYS A 24 0.92 0.06 5.99
CA LYS A 24 -0.45 -0.36 6.30
C LYS A 24 -1.30 -0.11 5.06
N LYS A 25 -1.84 -1.17 4.45
CA LYS A 25 -2.74 -1.09 3.30
C LYS A 25 -4.19 -1.16 3.79
N ALA A 26 -5.06 -0.33 3.23
CA ALA A 26 -6.49 -0.38 3.46
C ALA A 26 -7.23 -0.63 2.14
N ILE A 27 -8.26 -1.48 2.19
CA ILE A 27 -9.20 -1.73 1.11
C ILE A 27 -10.56 -1.26 1.62
N VAL A 28 -11.12 -0.27 0.94
CA VAL A 28 -12.39 0.36 1.29
C VAL A 28 -13.40 0.13 0.18
N LYS A 29 -14.65 -0.12 0.57
CA LYS A 29 -15.78 -0.24 -0.36
C LYS A 29 -16.59 1.04 -0.26
N LEU A 30 -16.88 1.65 -1.40
CA LEU A 30 -17.74 2.83 -1.50
C LEU A 30 -19.20 2.41 -1.58
N GLN A 31 -20.09 3.36 -1.32
CA GLN A 31 -21.52 3.15 -1.60
C GLN A 31 -21.74 3.06 -3.12
N PRO A 32 -22.79 2.35 -3.57
CA PRO A 32 -23.11 2.29 -5.00
C PRO A 32 -23.41 3.70 -5.54
N GLY A 33 -22.62 4.16 -6.51
CA GLY A 33 -22.75 5.50 -7.11
C GLY A 33 -21.68 6.50 -6.67
N ASP A 34 -21.01 6.26 -5.55
CA ASP A 34 -19.89 7.10 -5.10
C ASP A 34 -18.60 6.76 -5.84
N LYS A 35 -17.93 7.79 -6.33
CA LYS A 35 -16.67 7.70 -7.09
C LYS A 35 -15.63 8.59 -6.47
N ILE A 36 -14.37 8.15 -6.51
CA ILE A 36 -13.24 8.98 -6.11
C ILE A 36 -12.53 9.42 -7.39
N GLU A 37 -12.67 10.69 -7.74
CA GLU A 37 -12.19 11.30 -9.00
C GLU A 37 -10.69 11.07 -9.27
N ILE A 38 -9.89 11.00 -8.20
CA ILE A 38 -8.43 10.82 -8.28
C ILE A 38 -8.03 9.43 -8.82
N PHE A 39 -8.92 8.42 -8.75
CA PHE A 39 -8.61 7.04 -9.15
C PHE A 39 -9.22 6.61 -10.49
N GLU A 40 -10.04 7.43 -11.16
CA GLU A 40 -10.72 7.04 -12.42
C GLU A 40 -9.86 7.22 -13.70
N GLY A 41 -8.71 7.89 -13.61
CA GLY A 41 -7.86 8.21 -14.78
C GLY A 41 -6.38 7.86 -14.64
N MET A 42 -6.03 6.91 -13.76
CA MET A 42 -4.65 6.48 -13.51
C MET A 42 -4.34 5.09 -14.08
#